data_AF-V8CKZ1-F1
#
_entry.id   AF-V8CKZ1-F1
#
_cell.length_a   1.000
_cell.length_b   1.000
_cell.length_c   1.000
_cell.angle_alpha   90.00
_cell.angle_beta   90.00
_cell.angle_gamma   90.00
#
_symmetry.space_group_name_H-M   'P 1'
#
loop_
_entity.id
_entity.type
_entity.pdbx_description
1 polymer ?
#
loop_
_entity_poly.entity_id
_entity_poly.type
_entity_poly.pdbx_seq_one_letter_code
_entity_poly.pdbx_strand_id
1 'polypeptide(L)'
;MPEPSPSPHATILVCYHKFSKPIIASEILRPIIVGAANMGEEAKILQEKLESKLPRKLRLGGGQQIALDSSGDSMDCRALPCKARNDSSFSHCERSEAIHDSSPKAQSPVLRDDSGENISRLNPHFCELTAMYWAWKNVDSSYYGLFHYRRVLDLSERALKASPQPIPITLKATQYNANDLGLSTPRIQELLAHYDIILPQAYVDHKDNLDFSDMNVYDIYAKYHYASDLDAAIDIILERYPQMRAALESALFTKPPKWHIANVFVMRKDLYNEYCQWLFDILFSLQNKLDISSYNPYQARIYGFISERLLNVWLAYKKQTSSPKILEAPLVLLHSEKPLIGWDTNSLYKRFYFFGLRLYKAPIKPKS
;
A
#
# COMPACT_ATOMS: atom_id res chain seq x y z
N MET A 1 -40.41 -1.95 0.97
CA MET A 1 -39.21 -1.18 0.58
C MET A 1 -38.06 -2.17 0.54
N PRO A 2 -37.25 -2.24 -0.53
CA PRO A 2 -36.06 -3.07 -0.48
C PRO A 2 -35.16 -2.56 0.65
N GLU A 3 -34.62 -3.45 1.47
CA GLU A 3 -33.61 -3.07 2.46
C GLU A 3 -32.45 -2.37 1.75
N PRO A 4 -31.88 -1.30 2.32
CA PRO A 4 -30.69 -0.68 1.75
C PRO A 4 -29.60 -1.74 1.66
N SER A 5 -29.07 -1.97 0.46
CA SER A 5 -27.92 -2.84 0.26
C SER A 5 -26.82 -2.42 1.24
N PRO A 6 -26.19 -3.35 1.99
CA PRO A 6 -25.14 -2.98 2.92
C PRO A 6 -24.06 -2.19 2.19
N SER A 7 -23.69 -1.02 2.74
CA SER A 7 -22.63 -0.19 2.17
C SER A 7 -21.37 -1.03 1.96
N PRO A 8 -20.69 -0.91 0.80
CA PRO A 8 -19.52 -1.74 0.52
C PRO A 8 -18.46 -1.54 1.61
N HIS A 9 -18.02 -2.64 2.20
CA HIS A 9 -16.91 -2.63 3.14
C HIS A 9 -15.61 -2.41 2.35
N ALA A 10 -14.85 -1.37 2.70
CA ALA A 10 -13.63 -1.00 2.00
C ALA A 10 -12.45 -1.02 2.97
N THR A 11 -11.29 -1.48 2.49
CA THR A 11 -10.04 -1.45 3.23
C THR A 11 -8.97 -0.82 2.37
N ILE A 12 -8.62 0.41 2.70
CA ILE A 12 -7.59 1.19 2.02
C ILE A 12 -6.38 1.26 2.93
N LEU A 13 -5.32 0.55 2.57
CA LEU A 13 -4.07 0.55 3.32
C LEU A 13 -3.30 1.84 3.09
N VAL A 14 -2.91 2.52 4.16
CA VAL A 14 -2.02 3.68 4.09
C VAL A 14 -0.63 3.24 4.52
N CYS A 15 0.30 3.17 3.57
CA CYS A 15 1.62 2.60 3.78
C CYS A 15 2.54 3.56 4.53
N TYR A 16 3.18 3.10 5.61
CA TYR A 16 4.19 3.81 6.39
C TYR A 16 5.48 2.99 6.48
N HIS A 17 6.60 3.51 5.97
CA HIS A 17 7.94 2.95 6.23
C HIS A 17 8.68 3.75 7.33
N LYS A 18 8.08 4.84 7.82
CA LYS A 18 8.60 5.71 8.88
C LYS A 18 7.46 6.56 9.42
N PHE A 19 7.67 7.14 10.60
CA PHE A 19 6.69 8.05 11.18
C PHE A 19 6.61 9.36 10.38
N SER A 20 5.39 9.85 10.16
CA SER A 20 5.13 11.13 9.53
C SER A 20 3.87 11.77 10.13
N LYS A 21 3.83 13.09 10.08
CA LYS A 21 2.60 13.87 10.27
C LYS A 21 2.20 14.47 8.91
N PRO A 22 0.90 14.58 8.61
CA PRO A 22 -0.24 14.06 9.38
C PRO A 22 -0.28 12.53 9.40
N ILE A 23 -1.05 11.95 10.32
CA ILE A 23 -1.45 10.54 10.21
C ILE A 23 -2.77 10.50 9.47
N ILE A 24 -2.82 9.67 8.43
CA ILE A 24 -4.01 9.45 7.60
C ILE A 24 -4.62 8.14 8.09
N ALA A 25 -5.74 8.24 8.79
CA ALA A 25 -6.43 7.09 9.34
C ALA A 25 -7.92 7.37 9.51
N SER A 26 -8.74 6.38 9.21
CA SER A 26 -10.18 6.32 9.46
C SER A 26 -10.58 4.85 9.68
N GLU A 27 -11.88 4.56 9.71
CA GLU A 27 -12.38 3.17 9.78
C GLU A 27 -11.96 2.36 8.54
N ILE A 28 -11.89 3.01 7.37
CA ILE A 28 -11.54 2.39 6.09
C ILE A 28 -10.12 2.71 5.64
N LEU A 29 -9.53 3.84 6.06
CA LEU A 29 -8.13 4.20 5.82
C LEU A 29 -7.28 3.62 6.95
N ARG A 30 -6.68 2.45 6.72
CA ARG A 30 -5.97 1.68 7.74
C ARG A 30 -4.46 1.82 7.59
N PRO A 31 -3.76 2.45 8.56
CA PRO A 31 -2.31 2.50 8.53
C PRO A 31 -1.71 1.10 8.55
N ILE A 32 -0.74 0.86 7.68
CA ILE A 32 0.07 -0.36 7.66
C ILE A 32 1.56 0.01 7.63
N ILE A 33 2.35 -0.66 8.46
CA ILE A 33 3.81 -0.59 8.40
C ILE A 33 4.29 -1.54 7.31
N VAL A 34 5.06 -1.02 6.36
CA VAL A 34 5.64 -1.79 5.26
C VAL A 34 7.11 -2.10 5.50
N GLY A 35 7.55 -3.29 5.08
CA GLY A 35 8.89 -3.79 5.35
C GLY A 35 9.15 -4.08 6.81
N ALA A 36 8.10 -4.32 7.62
CA ALA A 36 8.21 -4.54 9.05
C ALA A 36 9.18 -5.69 9.40
N ALA A 37 9.25 -6.73 8.55
CA ALA A 37 10.17 -7.84 8.73
C ALA A 37 11.66 -7.44 8.68
N ASN A 38 11.99 -6.32 8.03
CA ASN A 38 13.36 -5.81 7.91
C ASN A 38 13.72 -4.77 8.98
N MET A 39 12.75 -4.32 9.79
CA MET A 39 12.92 -3.24 10.76
C MET A 39 13.29 -3.72 12.16
N GLY A 40 13.07 -5.01 12.47
CA GLY A 40 13.28 -5.54 13.82
C GLY A 40 12.47 -4.76 14.87
N GLU A 41 13.11 -4.33 15.97
CA GLU A 41 12.44 -3.58 17.04
C GLU A 41 11.92 -2.20 16.58
N GLU A 42 12.48 -1.62 15.51
CA GLU A 42 12.01 -0.33 14.99
C GLU A 42 10.56 -0.40 14.47
N ALA A 43 10.11 -1.57 14.00
CA ALA A 43 8.72 -1.75 13.58
C ALA A 43 7.76 -1.53 14.75
N LYS A 44 8.09 -2.06 15.92
CA LYS A 44 7.26 -1.96 17.13
C LYS A 44 7.22 -0.52 17.66
N ILE A 45 8.37 0.14 17.70
CA ILE A 45 8.48 1.56 18.07
C ILE A 45 7.66 2.44 17.10
N LEU A 46 7.72 2.15 15.80
CA LEU A 46 6.93 2.88 14.81
C LEU A 46 5.44 2.64 15.01
N GLN A 47 5.03 1.40 15.29
CA GLN A 47 3.64 1.01 15.53
C GLN A 47 3.07 1.78 16.73
N GLU A 48 3.73 1.70 17.89
CA GLU A 48 3.34 2.41 19.11
C GLU A 48 3.25 3.93 18.87
N LYS A 49 4.20 4.49 18.11
CA LYS A 49 4.21 5.91 17.79
C LYS A 49 3.03 6.32 16.90
N LEU A 50 2.68 5.52 15.90
CA LEU A 50 1.51 5.75 15.05
C LEU A 50 0.22 5.63 15.86
N GLU A 51 0.07 4.57 16.65
CA GLU A 51 -1.09 4.33 17.52
C GLU A 51 -1.32 5.47 18.51
N SER A 52 -0.26 5.98 19.16
CA SER A 52 -0.35 7.08 20.13
C SER A 52 -0.96 8.37 19.56
N LYS A 53 -0.94 8.49 18.23
CA LYS A 53 -1.40 9.67 17.48
C LYS A 53 -2.68 9.41 16.68
N LEU A 54 -3.23 8.20 16.73
CA LEU A 54 -4.53 7.90 16.12
C LEU A 54 -5.68 8.65 16.84
N PRO A 55 -6.77 8.97 16.13
CA PRO A 55 -8.03 9.41 16.73
C PRO A 55 -8.48 8.44 17.85
N ARG A 56 -9.02 8.97 18.95
CA ARG A 56 -9.46 8.14 20.11
C ARG A 56 -10.42 7.01 19.71
N LYS A 57 -11.35 7.28 18.78
CA LYS A 57 -12.32 6.29 18.29
C LYS A 57 -11.66 5.05 17.68
N LEU A 58 -10.54 5.22 16.97
CA LEU A 58 -9.78 4.10 16.37
C LEU A 58 -8.90 3.37 17.39
N ARG A 59 -8.46 4.03 18.47
CA ARG A 59 -7.67 3.41 19.54
C ARG A 59 -8.47 2.47 20.44
N LEU A 60 -9.78 2.71 20.58
CA LEU A 60 -10.66 1.96 21.47
C LEU A 60 -11.37 0.77 20.79
N GLY A 61 -10.89 0.33 19.62
CA GLY A 61 -11.43 -0.86 18.93
C GLY A 61 -12.70 -0.61 18.10
N GLY A 62 -12.99 0.63 17.71
CA GLY A 62 -14.16 0.97 16.88
C GLY A 62 -14.09 0.55 15.40
N GLY A 63 -13.08 -0.22 14.99
CA GLY A 63 -13.00 -0.79 13.65
C GLY A 63 -13.51 -2.23 13.67
N GLN A 64 -14.37 -2.60 12.71
CA GLN A 64 -14.79 -3.98 12.49
C GLN A 64 -13.59 -4.93 12.59
N GLN A 65 -13.75 -5.98 13.40
CA GLN A 65 -12.78 -7.07 13.51
C GLN A 65 -12.50 -7.61 12.10
N ILE A 66 -11.23 -7.64 11.72
CA ILE A 66 -10.83 -8.40 10.52
C ILE A 66 -11.04 -9.86 10.91
N ALA A 67 -11.99 -10.54 10.26
CA ALA A 67 -12.05 -11.98 10.30
C ALA A 67 -10.78 -12.51 9.59
N LEU A 68 -9.77 -12.86 10.39
CA LEU A 68 -8.64 -13.64 9.91
C LEU A 68 -9.04 -15.10 10.08
N ASP A 69 -9.25 -15.80 8.97
CA ASP A 69 -9.42 -17.25 9.02
C ASP A 69 -8.14 -17.88 9.58
N SER A 70 -8.30 -18.54 10.72
CA SER A 70 -7.29 -19.41 11.31
C SER A 70 -7.60 -20.85 10.91
N SER A 71 -7.57 -21.15 9.61
CA SER A 71 -7.61 -22.54 9.15
C SER A 71 -6.20 -23.13 9.23
N GLY A 72 -5.79 -23.51 10.44
CA GLY A 72 -4.78 -24.53 10.61
C GLY A 72 -5.42 -25.87 10.26
N ASP A 73 -5.05 -26.44 9.11
CA ASP A 73 -5.33 -27.84 8.79
C ASP A 73 -4.80 -28.73 9.92
N SER A 74 -5.70 -29.26 10.73
CA SER A 74 -5.43 -30.44 11.55
C SER A 74 -6.04 -31.63 10.82
N MET A 75 -5.15 -32.53 10.41
CA MET A 75 -5.50 -33.78 9.77
C MET A 75 -6.53 -34.56 10.59
N ASP A 76 -7.58 -34.98 9.89
CA ASP A 76 -8.59 -35.96 10.29
C ASP A 76 -7.91 -37.29 10.64
N CYS A 77 -7.98 -37.71 11.90
CA CYS A 77 -7.71 -39.08 12.32
C CYS A 77 -8.98 -39.64 12.95
N ARG A 78 -9.70 -40.44 12.17
CA ARG A 78 -10.91 -41.15 12.59
C ARG A 78 -10.65 -42.17 13.70
N ALA A 79 -11.53 -42.09 14.69
CA ALA A 79 -12.21 -43.17 15.43
C ALA A 79 -11.39 -44.30 16.07
N LEU A 80 -11.56 -44.46 17.39
CA LEU A 80 -12.01 -45.71 18.05
C LEU A 80 -12.56 -45.38 19.46
N PRO A 81 -13.72 -45.94 19.89
CA PRO A 81 -14.26 -45.74 21.23
C PRO A 81 -13.93 -46.94 22.13
N CYS A 82 -13.47 -46.74 23.36
CA CYS A 82 -13.73 -47.70 24.44
C CYS A 82 -13.41 -47.20 25.87
N LYS A 83 -14.48 -47.25 26.68
CA LYS A 83 -14.58 -47.74 28.07
C LYS A 83 -13.89 -46.99 29.21
N ALA A 84 -14.78 -46.45 30.04
CA ALA A 84 -14.58 -46.13 31.45
C ALA A 84 -14.05 -47.33 32.25
N ARG A 85 -13.08 -47.05 33.13
CA ARG A 85 -12.91 -47.73 34.41
C ARG A 85 -12.48 -46.71 35.45
N ASN A 86 -13.23 -46.66 36.54
CA ASN A 86 -12.82 -46.08 37.81
C ASN A 86 -11.62 -46.86 38.33
N ASP A 87 -10.57 -46.16 38.77
CA ASP A 87 -9.85 -46.59 39.96
C ASP A 87 -9.25 -45.38 40.68
N SER A 88 -9.48 -45.39 41.98
CA SER A 88 -9.11 -44.37 42.95
C SER A 88 -7.68 -44.59 43.46
N SER A 89 -6.82 -43.61 43.27
CA SER A 89 -5.68 -43.40 44.15
C SER A 89 -5.29 -41.93 44.17
N PHE A 90 -5.48 -41.31 45.32
CA PHE A 90 -5.07 -39.96 45.67
C PHE A 90 -3.56 -39.76 45.44
N SER A 91 -3.20 -38.76 44.63
CA SER A 91 -1.91 -38.08 44.71
C SER A 91 -2.16 -36.58 44.53
N HIS A 92 -1.56 -35.78 45.41
CA HIS A 92 -1.77 -34.35 45.60
C HIS A 92 -1.91 -33.53 44.30
N CYS A 93 -2.96 -32.72 44.28
CA CYS A 93 -3.24 -31.67 43.31
C CYS A 93 -2.56 -30.38 43.77
N GLU A 94 -1.47 -29.97 43.12
CA GLU A 94 -1.07 -28.57 43.05
C GLU A 94 -1.43 -28.07 41.64
N ARG A 95 -2.68 -27.63 41.47
CA ARG A 95 -3.07 -26.78 40.34
C ARG A 95 -2.49 -25.39 40.62
N SER A 96 -1.37 -25.07 40.00
CA SER A 96 -1.06 -23.67 39.69
C SER A 96 -2.11 -23.19 38.69
N GLU A 97 -3.05 -22.37 39.17
CA GLU A 97 -3.97 -21.61 38.34
C GLU A 97 -3.18 -20.63 37.46
N ALA A 98 -2.73 -21.11 36.30
CA ALA A 98 -2.48 -20.21 35.18
C ALA A 98 -3.84 -19.75 34.69
N ILE A 99 -4.26 -18.58 35.17
CA ILE A 99 -5.34 -17.81 34.58
C ILE A 99 -4.91 -17.55 33.13
N HIS A 100 -5.37 -18.42 32.22
CA HIS A 100 -5.41 -18.11 30.80
C HIS A 100 -6.39 -16.95 30.66
N ASP A 101 -5.84 -15.73 30.65
CA ASP A 101 -6.52 -14.54 30.17
C ASP A 101 -6.87 -14.76 28.70
N SER A 102 -8.02 -15.40 28.47
CA SER A 102 -8.60 -15.66 27.17
C SER A 102 -9.44 -14.48 26.69
N SER A 103 -9.04 -13.26 27.04
CA SER A 103 -9.57 -12.08 26.35
C SER A 103 -8.96 -12.07 24.92
N PRO A 104 -9.78 -11.95 23.86
CA PRO A 104 -9.24 -11.78 22.52
C PRO A 104 -8.42 -10.50 22.52
N LYS A 105 -7.09 -10.62 22.41
CA LYS A 105 -6.20 -9.47 22.30
C LYS A 105 -6.71 -8.58 21.18
N ALA A 106 -7.16 -7.39 21.53
CA ALA A 106 -7.64 -6.42 20.57
C ALA A 106 -6.56 -6.24 19.49
N GLN A 107 -6.92 -6.54 18.24
CA GLN A 107 -6.00 -6.41 17.12
C GLN A 107 -5.56 -4.95 17.01
N SER A 108 -4.24 -4.72 16.89
CA SER A 108 -3.70 -3.37 16.77
C SER A 108 -4.38 -2.61 15.62
N PRO A 109 -4.76 -1.33 15.83
CA PRO A 109 -5.34 -0.50 14.78
C PRO A 109 -4.32 -0.12 13.70
N VAL A 110 -3.02 -0.31 13.95
CA VAL A 110 -1.94 -0.13 12.97
C VAL A 110 -1.44 -1.49 12.53
N LEU A 111 -1.67 -1.82 11.26
CA LEU A 111 -1.31 -3.12 10.68
C LEU A 111 0.19 -3.21 10.41
N ARG A 112 0.67 -4.44 10.19
CA ARG A 112 2.03 -4.72 9.73
C ARG A 112 1.98 -5.75 8.61
N ASP A 113 2.80 -5.53 7.59
CA ASP A 113 2.86 -6.39 6.42
C ASP A 113 3.64 -7.70 6.65
N ASP A 114 4.18 -7.95 7.84
CA ASP A 114 4.98 -9.13 8.19
C ASP A 114 4.22 -10.20 8.98
N SER A 115 2.89 -10.14 8.94
CA SER A 115 1.97 -11.12 9.54
C SER A 115 1.28 -11.95 8.46
N GLY A 116 0.81 -13.16 8.79
CA GLY A 116 0.13 -14.05 7.83
C GLY A 116 0.99 -14.37 6.59
N GLU A 117 0.35 -14.65 5.46
CA GLU A 117 1.07 -14.85 4.19
C GLU A 117 1.57 -13.50 3.67
N ASN A 118 2.88 -13.35 3.46
CA ASN A 118 3.46 -12.06 3.14
C ASN A 118 4.80 -12.12 2.40
N ILE A 119 5.19 -10.96 1.86
CA ILE A 119 6.49 -10.70 1.23
C ILE A 119 7.20 -9.49 1.87
N SER A 120 6.96 -9.21 3.16
CA SER A 120 7.49 -8.02 3.85
C SER A 120 9.01 -7.87 3.71
N ARG A 121 9.75 -8.99 3.75
CA ARG A 121 11.21 -9.00 3.56
C ARG A 121 11.65 -8.41 2.22
N LEU A 122 10.81 -8.48 1.19
CA LEU A 122 11.09 -7.95 -0.15
C LEU A 122 10.85 -6.43 -0.28
N ASN A 123 10.41 -5.75 0.78
CA ASN A 123 10.13 -4.31 0.77
C ASN A 123 11.26 -3.41 0.22
N PRO A 124 12.58 -3.69 0.43
CA PRO A 124 13.65 -2.89 -0.17
C PRO A 124 13.57 -2.81 -1.69
N HIS A 125 12.92 -3.80 -2.33
CA HIS A 125 12.78 -3.90 -3.78
C HIS A 125 11.34 -3.66 -4.26
N PHE A 126 10.35 -4.21 -3.53
CA PHE A 126 8.93 -4.15 -3.86
C PHE A 126 8.20 -2.94 -3.28
N CYS A 127 8.82 -2.20 -2.35
CA CYS A 127 8.24 -1.01 -1.72
C CYS A 127 6.81 -1.29 -1.18
N GLU A 128 5.88 -0.37 -1.37
CA GLU A 128 4.49 -0.47 -0.93
C GLU A 128 3.71 -1.67 -1.51
N LEU A 129 4.22 -2.35 -2.55
CA LEU A 129 3.59 -3.58 -3.06
C LEU A 129 3.58 -4.71 -2.02
N THR A 130 4.45 -4.65 -1.02
CA THR A 130 4.41 -5.57 0.13
C THR A 130 3.11 -5.48 0.93
N ALA A 131 2.57 -4.27 1.12
CA ALA A 131 1.24 -4.07 1.71
C ALA A 131 0.12 -4.54 0.76
N MET A 132 0.28 -4.30 -0.54
CA MET A 132 -0.68 -4.78 -1.55
C MET A 132 -0.78 -6.31 -1.54
N TYR A 133 0.35 -7.01 -1.58
CA TYR A 133 0.39 -8.46 -1.48
C TYR A 133 -0.22 -8.95 -0.16
N TRP A 134 0.14 -8.30 0.96
CA TRP A 134 -0.41 -8.65 2.27
C TRP A 134 -1.93 -8.51 2.30
N ALA A 135 -2.50 -7.43 1.74
CA ALA A 135 -3.95 -7.26 1.69
C ALA A 135 -4.62 -8.35 0.84
N TRP A 136 -4.02 -8.68 -0.31
CA TRP A 136 -4.52 -9.74 -1.20
C TRP A 136 -4.65 -11.09 -0.50
N LYS A 137 -3.75 -11.40 0.44
CA LYS A 137 -3.71 -12.68 1.14
C LYS A 137 -4.43 -12.72 2.48
N ASN A 138 -4.57 -11.58 3.15
CA ASN A 138 -4.97 -11.55 4.57
C ASN A 138 -6.21 -10.69 4.84
N VAL A 139 -6.76 -9.98 3.85
CA VAL A 139 -7.90 -9.08 4.03
C VAL A 139 -9.08 -9.55 3.19
N ASP A 140 -10.26 -9.63 3.82
CA ASP A 140 -11.53 -9.75 3.12
C ASP A 140 -12.26 -8.40 3.07
N SER A 141 -12.37 -7.83 1.87
CA SER A 141 -13.00 -6.52 1.65
C SER A 141 -13.74 -6.49 0.32
N SER A 142 -14.78 -5.67 0.19
CA SER A 142 -15.44 -5.46 -1.10
C SER A 142 -14.60 -4.56 -2.02
N TYR A 143 -13.82 -3.66 -1.42
CA TYR A 143 -12.89 -2.77 -2.11
C TYR A 143 -11.56 -2.71 -1.39
N TYR A 144 -10.47 -2.79 -2.15
CA TYR A 144 -9.10 -2.73 -1.66
C TYR A 144 -8.45 -1.46 -2.16
N GLY A 145 -7.73 -0.75 -1.29
CA GLY A 145 -6.97 0.42 -1.70
C GLY A 145 -5.55 0.43 -1.17
N LEU A 146 -4.71 1.17 -1.87
CA LEU A 146 -3.30 1.38 -1.53
C LEU A 146 -2.99 2.86 -1.63
N PHE A 147 -2.77 3.50 -0.49
CA PHE A 147 -2.34 4.89 -0.37
C PHE A 147 -0.95 4.92 0.26
N HIS A 148 -0.25 6.04 0.09
CA HIS A 148 1.01 6.29 0.80
C HIS A 148 0.76 7.32 1.89
N TYR A 149 1.53 7.25 2.97
CA TYR A 149 1.45 8.25 4.04
C TYR A 149 1.70 9.72 3.63
N ARG A 150 2.18 9.96 2.41
CA ARG A 150 2.40 11.30 1.82
C ARG A 150 1.82 11.47 0.42
N ARG A 151 1.03 10.51 -0.06
CA ARG A 151 0.39 10.55 -1.38
C ARG A 151 -1.01 9.98 -1.24
N VAL A 152 -2.01 10.85 -1.33
CA VAL A 152 -3.42 10.54 -1.17
C VAL A 152 -4.23 11.21 -2.28
N LEU A 153 -5.47 10.80 -2.47
CA LEU A 153 -6.38 11.43 -3.41
C LEU A 153 -7.12 12.63 -2.78
N ASP A 154 -7.45 13.62 -3.58
CA ASP A 154 -8.47 14.62 -3.27
C ASP A 154 -9.81 14.17 -3.88
N LEU A 155 -10.69 13.66 -3.01
CA LEU A 155 -12.01 13.14 -3.33
C LEU A 155 -13.13 14.14 -3.01
N SER A 156 -12.75 15.40 -2.70
CA SER A 156 -13.72 16.46 -2.47
C SER A 156 -14.53 16.75 -3.74
N GLU A 157 -15.80 17.10 -3.58
CA GLU A 157 -16.64 17.47 -4.74
C GLU A 157 -16.03 18.60 -5.56
N ARG A 158 -15.38 19.56 -4.89
CA ARG A 158 -14.71 20.68 -5.54
C ARG A 158 -13.61 20.20 -6.47
N ALA A 159 -12.77 19.28 -6.00
CA ALA A 159 -11.67 18.74 -6.80
C ALA A 159 -12.18 17.91 -7.97
N LEU A 160 -13.20 17.06 -7.76
CA LEU A 160 -13.75 16.22 -8.81
C LEU A 160 -14.53 17.01 -9.89
N LYS A 161 -15.01 18.22 -9.58
CA LYS A 161 -15.64 19.14 -10.54
C LYS A 161 -14.65 20.07 -11.24
N ALA A 162 -13.40 20.14 -10.79
CA ALA A 162 -12.39 21.00 -11.36
C ALA A 162 -11.76 20.37 -12.62
N SER A 163 -11.24 21.22 -13.53
CA SER A 163 -10.50 20.73 -14.69
C SER A 163 -9.21 20.00 -14.25
N PRO A 164 -8.92 18.81 -14.83
CA PRO A 164 -7.69 18.06 -14.52
C PRO A 164 -6.44 18.90 -14.74
N GLN A 165 -5.49 18.80 -13.81
CA GLN A 165 -4.21 19.51 -13.88
C GLN A 165 -3.10 18.60 -14.42
N PRO A 166 -2.11 19.10 -15.18
CA PRO A 166 -1.07 18.26 -15.78
C PRO A 166 -0.07 17.68 -14.75
N ILE A 167 -0.11 18.18 -13.51
CA ILE A 167 0.77 17.79 -12.40
C ILE A 167 -0.02 17.53 -11.09
N PRO A 168 0.51 16.70 -10.17
CA PRO A 168 -0.08 16.51 -8.84
C PRO A 168 -0.12 17.79 -7.99
N ILE A 169 -1.11 17.87 -7.11
CA ILE A 169 -1.25 18.98 -6.15
C ILE A 169 -0.20 18.80 -5.05
N THR A 170 0.58 19.85 -4.77
CA THR A 170 1.50 19.85 -3.61
C THR A 170 0.87 20.61 -2.45
N LEU A 171 0.70 19.93 -1.32
CA LEU A 171 0.22 20.53 -0.07
C LEU A 171 1.26 20.40 1.03
N LYS A 172 1.37 21.40 1.90
CA LYS A 172 2.16 21.27 3.13
C LYS A 172 1.46 20.27 4.05
N ALA A 173 2.24 19.45 4.74
CA ALA A 173 1.70 18.51 5.74
C ALA A 173 0.85 19.21 6.82
N THR A 174 1.15 20.47 7.15
CA THR A 174 0.41 21.31 8.10
C THR A 174 -0.95 21.79 7.57
N GLN A 175 -1.15 21.79 6.25
CA GLN A 175 -2.41 22.17 5.59
C GLN A 175 -3.31 20.96 5.32
N TYR A 176 -2.85 19.74 5.62
CA TYR A 176 -3.66 18.56 5.42
C TYR A 176 -4.87 18.56 6.35
N ASN A 177 -6.03 18.28 5.76
CA ASN A 177 -7.27 17.98 6.45
C ASN A 177 -8.01 16.89 5.67
N ALA A 178 -8.32 15.78 6.33
CA ALA A 178 -8.98 14.64 5.69
C ALA A 178 -10.36 15.02 5.14
N ASN A 179 -11.12 15.86 5.84
CA ASN A 179 -12.47 16.26 5.41
C ASN A 179 -12.41 17.17 4.18
N ASP A 180 -11.46 18.11 4.16
CA ASP A 180 -11.29 19.05 3.04
C ASP A 180 -10.91 18.32 1.74
N LEU A 181 -10.20 17.18 1.86
CA LEU A 181 -9.84 16.29 0.75
C LEU A 181 -10.90 15.20 0.47
N GLY A 182 -12.06 15.21 1.13
CA GLY A 182 -13.10 14.20 0.94
C GLY A 182 -12.71 12.78 1.39
N LEU A 183 -11.75 12.64 2.29
CA LEU A 183 -11.24 11.35 2.80
C LEU A 183 -12.04 10.82 4.00
N SER A 184 -13.32 11.19 4.10
CA SER A 184 -14.23 10.66 5.12
C SER A 184 -14.83 9.32 4.68
N THR A 185 -15.14 8.44 5.64
CA THR A 185 -15.77 7.13 5.35
C THR A 185 -17.04 7.27 4.50
N PRO A 186 -18.01 8.16 4.84
CA PRO A 186 -19.23 8.28 4.05
C PRO A 186 -18.97 8.73 2.60
N ARG A 187 -18.06 9.69 2.41
CA ARG A 187 -17.73 10.21 1.07
C ARG A 187 -17.08 9.13 0.19
N ILE A 188 -16.14 8.38 0.75
CA ILE A 188 -15.49 7.30 0.01
C ILE A 188 -16.53 6.21 -0.33
N GLN A 189 -17.36 5.78 0.63
CA GLN A 189 -18.40 4.77 0.37
C GLN A 189 -19.41 5.20 -0.70
N GLU A 190 -19.82 6.48 -0.70
CA GLU A 190 -20.64 7.07 -1.76
C GLU A 190 -19.98 6.90 -3.14
N LEU A 191 -18.70 7.22 -3.27
CA LEU A 191 -17.97 7.06 -4.53
C LEU A 191 -17.84 5.58 -4.94
N LEU A 192 -17.55 4.69 -3.99
CA LEU A 192 -17.42 3.25 -4.28
C LEU A 192 -18.75 2.61 -4.72
N ALA A 193 -19.90 3.21 -4.40
CA ALA A 193 -21.19 2.75 -4.93
C ALA A 193 -21.35 3.01 -6.44
N HIS A 194 -20.55 3.93 -7.01
CA HIS A 194 -20.67 4.36 -8.41
C HIS A 194 -19.49 3.94 -9.29
N TYR A 195 -18.33 3.66 -8.70
CA TYR A 195 -17.10 3.39 -9.41
C TYR A 195 -16.47 2.05 -9.01
N ASP A 196 -15.88 1.37 -9.99
CA ASP A 196 -15.17 0.11 -9.81
C ASP A 196 -13.71 0.33 -9.46
N ILE A 197 -13.13 1.43 -9.94
CA ILE A 197 -11.76 1.86 -9.66
C ILE A 197 -11.76 3.36 -9.40
N ILE A 198 -11.09 3.79 -8.34
CA ILE A 198 -10.74 5.18 -8.05
C ILE A 198 -9.23 5.29 -8.01
N LEU A 199 -8.63 6.17 -8.80
CA LEU A 199 -7.17 6.32 -8.85
C LEU A 199 -6.78 7.76 -9.23
N PRO A 200 -5.48 8.12 -9.15
CA PRO A 200 -5.01 9.40 -9.64
C PRO A 200 -5.43 9.63 -11.09
N GLN A 201 -5.81 10.85 -11.45
CA GLN A 201 -5.85 11.25 -12.85
C GLN A 201 -4.51 10.99 -13.55
N ALA A 202 -4.55 10.80 -14.87
CA ALA A 202 -3.31 10.65 -15.63
C ALA A 202 -2.51 11.96 -15.66
N TYR A 203 -1.19 11.86 -15.49
CA TYR A 203 -0.28 12.99 -15.49
C TYR A 203 0.71 12.92 -16.67
N VAL A 204 1.13 14.10 -17.13
CA VAL A 204 2.24 14.24 -18.10
C VAL A 204 3.57 14.40 -17.38
N ASP A 205 3.55 15.05 -16.21
CA ASP A 205 4.73 15.32 -15.39
C ASP A 205 4.50 14.91 -13.92
N HIS A 206 5.55 14.42 -13.29
CA HIS A 206 5.57 13.98 -11.89
C HIS A 206 6.07 15.07 -10.95
N LYS A 207 6.89 16.01 -11.46
CA LYS A 207 7.42 17.17 -10.73
C LYS A 207 8.35 18.00 -11.63
N ASP A 208 8.33 19.30 -11.37
CA ASP A 208 9.34 20.29 -11.77
C ASP A 208 9.24 20.87 -13.20
N ASN A 209 8.04 20.90 -13.79
CA ASN A 209 7.79 21.51 -15.11
C ASN A 209 8.77 20.98 -16.19
N LEU A 210 9.08 19.69 -16.11
CA LEU A 210 9.94 19.05 -17.09
C LEU A 210 9.09 18.76 -18.33
N ASP A 211 9.52 19.28 -19.47
CA ASP A 211 8.86 19.01 -20.74
C ASP A 211 9.14 17.57 -21.18
N PHE A 212 8.15 16.71 -20.99
CA PHE A 212 8.15 15.32 -21.44
C PHE A 212 7.29 15.12 -22.69
N SER A 213 6.86 16.18 -23.37
CA SER A 213 5.91 16.09 -24.50
C SER A 213 6.42 15.19 -25.64
N ASP A 214 7.72 15.18 -25.87
CA ASP A 214 8.39 14.35 -26.89
C ASP A 214 8.81 12.96 -26.39
N MET A 215 8.47 12.58 -25.16
CA MET A 215 8.79 11.27 -24.57
C MET A 215 7.52 10.42 -24.43
N ASN A 216 7.67 9.10 -24.39
CA ASN A 216 6.63 8.19 -23.90
C ASN A 216 6.98 7.67 -22.49
N VAL A 217 6.11 6.84 -21.91
CA VAL A 217 6.31 6.32 -20.54
C VAL A 217 7.54 5.42 -20.44
N TYR A 218 7.85 4.66 -21.50
CA TYR A 218 9.08 3.87 -21.60
C TYR A 218 10.33 4.77 -21.61
N ASP A 219 10.35 5.81 -22.44
CA ASP A 219 11.45 6.78 -22.52
C ASP A 219 11.72 7.41 -21.14
N ILE A 220 10.65 7.75 -20.39
CA ILE A 220 10.77 8.26 -19.02
C ILE A 220 11.41 7.22 -18.11
N TYR A 221 11.01 5.95 -18.19
CA TYR A 221 11.66 4.89 -17.41
C TYR A 221 13.15 4.78 -17.75
N ALA A 222 13.50 4.66 -19.04
CA ALA A 222 14.87 4.53 -19.52
C ALA A 222 15.77 5.74 -19.18
N LYS A 223 15.18 6.94 -19.01
CA LYS A 223 15.90 8.15 -18.57
C LYS A 223 16.34 8.08 -17.11
N TYR A 224 15.57 7.41 -16.24
CA TYR A 224 15.80 7.42 -14.79
C TYR A 224 16.18 6.06 -14.19
N HIS A 225 16.02 4.97 -14.95
CA HIS A 225 16.20 3.58 -14.52
C HIS A 225 16.89 2.77 -15.63
N TYR A 226 17.32 1.54 -15.32
CA TYR A 226 17.93 0.67 -16.32
C TYR A 226 16.86 0.10 -17.25
N ALA A 227 16.86 0.55 -18.51
CA ALA A 227 15.85 0.17 -19.51
C ALA A 227 15.67 -1.35 -19.64
N SER A 228 16.78 -2.11 -19.53
CA SER A 228 16.81 -3.58 -19.56
C SER A 228 15.84 -4.24 -18.58
N ASP A 229 15.54 -3.60 -17.45
CA ASP A 229 14.63 -4.16 -16.45
C ASP A 229 13.17 -4.09 -16.92
N LEU A 230 12.80 -3.00 -17.60
CA LEU A 230 11.46 -2.86 -18.19
C LEU A 230 11.34 -3.69 -19.47
N ASP A 231 12.41 -3.82 -20.25
CA ASP A 231 12.47 -4.73 -21.40
C ASP A 231 12.18 -6.18 -20.98
N ALA A 232 12.82 -6.66 -19.90
CA ALA A 232 12.54 -7.99 -19.36
C ALA A 232 11.08 -8.16 -18.92
N ALA A 233 10.44 -7.10 -18.42
CA ALA A 233 9.03 -7.13 -18.03
C ALA A 233 8.12 -7.20 -19.27
N ILE A 234 8.45 -6.43 -20.31
CA ILE A 234 7.76 -6.44 -21.61
C ILE A 234 7.86 -7.84 -22.22
N ASP A 235 9.04 -8.45 -22.24
CA ASP A 235 9.24 -9.80 -22.79
C ASP A 235 8.36 -10.84 -22.08
N ILE A 236 8.29 -10.81 -20.75
CA ILE A 236 7.41 -11.70 -19.97
C ILE A 236 5.94 -11.49 -20.35
N ILE A 237 5.52 -10.23 -20.51
CA ILE A 237 4.14 -9.91 -20.89
C ILE A 237 3.84 -10.41 -22.30
N LEU A 238 4.73 -10.20 -23.27
CA LEU A 238 4.53 -10.66 -24.64
C LEU A 238 4.56 -12.18 -24.77
N GLU A 239 5.34 -12.86 -23.93
CA GLU A 239 5.43 -14.33 -23.87
C GLU A 239 4.18 -14.95 -23.24
N ARG A 240 3.77 -14.48 -22.05
CA ARG A 240 2.73 -15.13 -21.23
C ARG A 240 1.35 -14.53 -21.39
N TYR A 241 1.27 -13.26 -21.74
CA TYR A 241 0.04 -12.48 -21.88
C TYR A 241 -0.04 -11.79 -23.25
N PRO A 242 0.14 -12.53 -24.37
CA PRO A 242 0.21 -11.93 -25.71
C PRO A 242 -1.03 -11.12 -26.08
N GLN A 243 -2.19 -11.44 -25.51
CA GLN A 243 -3.44 -10.68 -25.65
C GLN A 243 -3.36 -9.24 -25.13
N MET A 244 -2.35 -8.90 -24.30
CA MET A 244 -2.15 -7.55 -23.76
C MET A 244 -1.20 -6.69 -24.61
N ARG A 245 -0.69 -7.18 -25.75
CA ARG A 245 0.25 -6.44 -26.61
C ARG A 245 -0.23 -5.03 -26.96
N ALA A 246 -1.47 -4.90 -27.46
CA ALA A 246 -2.02 -3.60 -27.86
C ALA A 246 -2.16 -2.64 -26.66
N ALA A 247 -2.52 -3.16 -25.49
CA ALA A 247 -2.59 -2.38 -24.25
C ALA A 247 -1.20 -1.93 -23.78
N LEU A 248 -0.20 -2.82 -23.85
CA LEU A 248 1.19 -2.52 -23.54
C LEU A 248 1.74 -1.43 -24.46
N GLU A 249 1.53 -1.57 -25.76
CA GLU A 249 1.97 -0.62 -26.77
C GLU A 249 1.36 0.76 -26.53
N SER A 250 0.04 0.81 -26.30
CA SER A 250 -0.68 2.04 -26.00
C SER A 250 -0.22 2.69 -24.70
N ALA A 251 0.01 1.92 -23.64
CA ALA A 251 0.38 2.47 -22.34
C ALA A 251 1.84 2.94 -22.24
N LEU A 252 2.78 2.23 -22.88
CA LEU A 252 4.21 2.49 -22.72
C LEU A 252 4.80 3.39 -23.81
N PHE A 253 4.31 3.30 -25.04
CA PHE A 253 4.99 3.88 -26.20
C PHE A 253 4.24 5.06 -26.85
N THR A 254 3.09 5.47 -26.31
CA THR A 254 2.33 6.64 -26.79
C THR A 254 2.93 7.96 -26.30
N LYS A 255 2.99 8.97 -27.18
CA LYS A 255 3.40 10.35 -26.90
C LYS A 255 2.21 11.32 -27.05
N PRO A 256 2.11 12.38 -26.23
CA PRO A 256 2.88 12.62 -25.01
C PRO A 256 2.51 11.59 -23.92
N PRO A 257 3.34 11.43 -22.87
CA PRO A 257 3.07 10.45 -21.84
C PRO A 257 1.87 10.90 -21.01
N LYS A 258 0.94 9.98 -20.76
CA LYS A 258 -0.19 10.18 -19.85
C LYS A 258 -0.40 8.92 -19.07
N TRP A 259 -0.09 8.95 -17.78
CA TRP A 259 -0.11 7.75 -16.95
C TRP A 259 -0.43 8.03 -15.48
N HIS A 260 -1.03 7.02 -14.86
CA HIS A 260 -1.38 7.01 -13.44
C HIS A 260 -0.16 6.59 -12.64
N ILE A 261 0.20 7.39 -11.63
CA ILE A 261 1.49 7.24 -10.93
C ILE A 261 1.34 6.79 -9.48
N ALA A 262 2.46 6.43 -8.88
CA ALA A 262 2.64 6.17 -7.47
C ALA A 262 1.84 4.98 -6.90
N ASN A 263 1.33 4.05 -7.71
CA ASN A 263 0.55 2.90 -7.24
C ASN A 263 -0.57 3.26 -6.24
N VAL A 264 -1.16 4.45 -6.38
CA VAL A 264 -2.29 4.88 -5.57
C VAL A 264 -3.57 4.46 -6.26
N PHE A 265 -4.45 3.73 -5.57
CA PHE A 265 -5.77 3.36 -6.10
C PHE A 265 -6.70 2.84 -5.02
N VAL A 266 -7.98 2.70 -5.36
CA VAL A 266 -9.00 1.88 -4.70
C VAL A 266 -9.71 1.08 -5.79
N MET A 267 -9.82 -0.24 -5.65
CA MET A 267 -10.35 -1.16 -6.65
C MET A 267 -11.37 -2.11 -6.02
N ARG A 268 -12.42 -2.45 -6.77
CA ARG A 268 -13.34 -3.53 -6.42
C ARG A 268 -12.60 -4.86 -6.29
N LYS A 269 -13.05 -5.74 -5.39
CA LYS A 269 -12.38 -7.01 -5.03
C LYS A 269 -11.93 -7.85 -6.22
N ASP A 270 -12.82 -8.08 -7.19
CA ASP A 270 -12.54 -8.87 -8.40
C ASP A 270 -11.40 -8.26 -9.23
N LEU A 271 -11.46 -6.95 -9.47
CA LEU A 271 -10.45 -6.20 -10.21
C LEU A 271 -9.11 -6.16 -9.48
N TYR A 272 -9.13 -5.96 -8.16
CA TYR A 272 -7.93 -6.00 -7.33
C TYR A 272 -7.25 -7.37 -7.36
N ASN A 273 -8.02 -8.44 -7.17
CA ASN A 273 -7.49 -9.80 -7.18
C ASN A 273 -6.95 -10.19 -8.55
N GLU A 274 -7.64 -9.81 -9.63
CA GLU A 274 -7.17 -10.02 -11.00
C GLU A 274 -5.84 -9.27 -11.24
N TYR A 275 -5.76 -8.01 -10.82
CA TYR A 275 -4.54 -7.21 -10.95
C TYR A 275 -3.39 -7.77 -10.12
N CYS A 276 -3.62 -8.17 -8.86
CA CYS A 276 -2.62 -8.82 -8.01
C CYS A 276 -2.08 -10.11 -8.65
N GLN A 277 -2.97 -10.97 -9.13
CA GLN A 277 -2.58 -12.23 -9.77
C GLN A 277 -1.68 -12.00 -10.98
N TRP A 278 -2.06 -11.06 -11.85
CA TRP A 278 -1.29 -10.71 -13.04
C TRP A 278 0.05 -10.03 -12.69
N LEU A 279 0.02 -9.02 -11.82
CA LEU A 279 1.19 -8.23 -11.45
C LEU A 279 2.24 -9.10 -10.75
N PHE A 280 1.85 -9.87 -9.74
CA PHE A 280 2.82 -10.66 -8.96
C PHE A 280 3.37 -11.86 -9.74
N ASP A 281 2.62 -12.43 -10.69
CA ASP A 281 3.19 -13.43 -11.61
C ASP A 281 4.37 -12.84 -12.41
N ILE A 282 4.20 -11.63 -12.96
CA ILE A 282 5.26 -10.94 -13.72
C ILE A 282 6.42 -10.56 -12.80
N LEU A 283 6.15 -9.91 -11.66
CA LEU A 283 7.21 -9.40 -10.78
C LEU A 283 8.04 -10.52 -10.15
N PHE A 284 7.43 -11.65 -9.75
CA PHE A 284 8.20 -12.80 -9.26
C PHE A 284 8.99 -13.48 -10.38
N SER A 285 8.46 -13.48 -11.61
CA SER A 285 9.21 -13.97 -12.77
C SER A 285 10.42 -13.08 -13.09
N LEU A 286 10.30 -11.76 -12.95
CA LEU A 286 11.43 -10.83 -13.04
C LEU A 286 12.45 -11.07 -11.94
N GLN A 287 11.99 -11.26 -10.70
CA GLN A 287 12.86 -11.52 -9.56
C GLN A 287 13.75 -12.74 -9.75
N ASN A 288 13.27 -13.76 -10.46
CA ASN A 288 14.05 -14.95 -10.78
C ASN A 288 15.02 -14.76 -11.96
N LYS A 289 14.79 -13.76 -12.83
CA LYS A 289 15.58 -13.51 -14.04
C LYS A 289 16.66 -12.44 -13.84
N LEU A 290 16.43 -11.46 -12.99
CA LEU A 290 17.29 -10.28 -12.85
C LEU A 290 18.27 -10.41 -11.67
N ASP A 291 19.55 -10.13 -11.93
CA ASP A 291 20.55 -9.90 -10.88
C ASP A 291 20.64 -8.40 -10.56
N ILE A 292 20.15 -8.02 -9.38
CA ILE A 292 20.17 -6.65 -8.86
C ILE A 292 21.22 -6.44 -7.76
N SER A 293 22.11 -7.40 -7.52
CA SER A 293 23.11 -7.34 -6.44
C SER A 293 24.05 -6.14 -6.54
N SER A 294 24.27 -5.64 -7.76
CA SER A 294 25.10 -4.46 -8.04
C SER A 294 24.35 -3.12 -7.91
N TYR A 295 23.04 -3.15 -7.68
CA TYR A 295 22.22 -1.93 -7.71
C TYR A 295 22.40 -1.13 -6.43
N ASN A 296 22.48 0.19 -6.57
CA ASN A 296 22.41 1.07 -5.39
C ASN A 296 21.00 1.02 -4.77
N PRO A 297 20.83 1.45 -3.50
CA PRO A 297 19.53 1.36 -2.81
C PRO A 297 18.36 2.07 -3.49
N TYR A 298 18.61 3.07 -4.34
CA TYR A 298 17.55 3.72 -5.12
C TYR A 298 17.13 2.84 -6.29
N GLN A 299 18.07 2.38 -7.12
CA GLN A 299 17.76 1.53 -8.26
C GLN A 299 17.26 0.15 -7.82
N ALA A 300 17.69 -0.37 -6.66
CA ALA A 300 17.22 -1.65 -6.14
C ALA A 300 15.70 -1.74 -5.90
N ARG A 301 14.97 -0.61 -5.98
CA ARG A 301 13.51 -0.50 -5.88
C ARG A 301 12.76 -0.81 -7.20
N ILE A 302 13.42 -1.52 -8.12
CA ILE A 302 12.95 -1.74 -9.49
C ILE A 302 11.51 -2.23 -9.58
N TYR A 303 11.08 -3.18 -8.75
CA TYR A 303 9.75 -3.76 -8.85
C TYR A 303 8.67 -2.73 -8.50
N GLY A 304 8.96 -1.81 -7.57
CA GLY A 304 8.14 -0.64 -7.33
C GLY A 304 8.02 0.25 -8.58
N PHE A 305 9.15 0.58 -9.23
CA PHE A 305 9.13 1.43 -10.43
C PHE A 305 8.44 0.78 -11.63
N ILE A 306 8.67 -0.52 -11.86
CA ILE A 306 8.05 -1.29 -12.93
C ILE A 306 6.54 -1.40 -12.69
N SER A 307 6.11 -1.70 -11.46
CA SER A 307 4.68 -1.84 -11.15
C SER A 307 3.84 -0.59 -11.47
N GLU A 308 4.40 0.62 -11.31
CA GLU A 308 3.71 1.85 -11.71
C GLU A 308 3.41 1.87 -13.22
N ARG A 309 4.30 1.33 -14.06
CA ARG A 309 4.08 1.19 -15.51
C ARG A 309 3.11 0.07 -15.81
N LEU A 310 3.26 -1.07 -15.12
CA LEU A 310 2.40 -2.23 -15.32
C LEU A 310 0.94 -1.97 -14.92
N LEU A 311 0.68 -1.13 -13.92
CA LEU A 311 -0.67 -0.65 -13.61
C LEU A 311 -1.34 -0.03 -14.83
N ASN A 312 -0.61 0.81 -15.58
CA ASN A 312 -1.14 1.48 -16.77
C ASN A 312 -1.38 0.52 -17.93
N VAL A 313 -0.50 -0.47 -18.11
CA VAL A 313 -0.70 -1.56 -19.09
C VAL A 313 -1.98 -2.35 -18.76
N TRP A 314 -2.16 -2.73 -17.50
CA TRP A 314 -3.35 -3.46 -17.06
C TRP A 314 -4.64 -2.63 -17.20
N LEU A 315 -4.60 -1.34 -16.84
CA LEU A 315 -5.75 -0.43 -17.03
C LEU A 315 -6.10 -0.25 -18.52
N ALA A 316 -5.11 -0.10 -19.40
CA ALA A 316 -5.34 -0.03 -20.84
C ALA A 316 -6.02 -1.31 -21.35
N TYR A 317 -5.59 -2.48 -20.87
CA TYR A 317 -6.21 -3.76 -21.22
C TYR A 317 -7.64 -3.88 -20.70
N LYS A 318 -7.92 -3.46 -19.45
CA LYS A 318 -9.28 -3.42 -18.90
C LYS A 318 -10.18 -2.48 -19.69
N LYS A 319 -9.70 -1.30 -20.07
CA LYS A 319 -10.44 -0.34 -20.92
C LYS A 319 -10.85 -0.97 -22.25
N GLN A 320 -9.98 -1.80 -22.84
CA GLN A 320 -10.23 -2.51 -24.10
C GLN A 320 -11.16 -3.72 -23.98
N THR A 321 -11.23 -4.37 -22.82
CA THR A 321 -11.89 -5.69 -22.66
C THR A 321 -13.17 -5.68 -21.83
N SER A 322 -13.26 -4.85 -20.79
CA SER A 322 -14.40 -4.82 -19.87
C SER A 322 -14.87 -3.42 -19.48
N SER A 323 -14.07 -2.38 -19.76
CA SER A 323 -14.39 -0.95 -19.54
C SER A 323 -14.98 -0.66 -18.14
N PRO A 324 -14.26 -0.94 -17.04
CA PRO A 324 -14.74 -0.67 -15.68
C PRO A 324 -15.02 0.83 -15.48
N LYS A 325 -15.95 1.15 -14.57
CA LYS A 325 -16.26 2.54 -14.20
C LYS A 325 -15.10 3.12 -13.40
N ILE A 326 -14.31 3.96 -14.04
CA ILE A 326 -13.11 4.58 -13.45
C ILE A 326 -13.42 6.01 -13.02
N LEU A 327 -13.08 6.35 -11.78
CA LEU A 327 -12.95 7.73 -11.30
C LEU A 327 -11.47 8.12 -11.23
N GLU A 328 -11.13 9.15 -11.98
CA GLU A 328 -9.82 9.82 -11.92
C GLU A 328 -9.91 11.02 -10.97
N ALA A 329 -9.10 11.04 -9.92
CA ALA A 329 -9.09 12.09 -8.90
C ALA A 329 -7.70 12.76 -8.80
N PRO A 330 -7.61 14.04 -8.40
CA PRO A 330 -6.31 14.67 -8.19
C PRO A 330 -5.50 13.97 -7.10
N LEU A 331 -4.22 13.71 -7.39
CA LEU A 331 -3.23 13.24 -6.44
C LEU A 331 -2.68 14.41 -5.64
N VAL A 332 -2.66 14.26 -4.32
CA VAL A 332 -2.09 15.20 -3.35
C VAL A 332 -0.78 14.65 -2.81
N LEU A 333 0.30 15.40 -3.02
CA LEU A 333 1.62 15.17 -2.46
C LEU A 333 1.78 15.98 -1.17
N LEU A 334 1.86 15.29 -0.04
CA LEU A 334 2.10 15.92 1.26
C LEU A 334 3.60 16.12 1.49
N HIS A 335 4.03 17.38 1.45
CA HIS A 335 5.41 17.73 1.70
C HIS A 335 5.65 17.98 3.19
N SER A 336 6.63 17.28 3.75
CA SER A 336 7.10 17.52 5.11
C SER A 336 7.95 18.79 5.14
N GLU A 337 7.59 19.75 5.98
CA GLU A 337 8.42 20.95 6.18
C GLU A 337 9.75 20.58 6.86
N LYS A 338 10.83 21.20 6.38
CA LYS A 338 12.09 21.24 7.13
C LYS A 338 11.86 22.15 8.35
N PRO A 339 12.41 21.83 9.52
CA PRO A 339 12.27 22.72 10.67
C PRO A 339 12.84 24.10 10.33
N LEU A 340 12.13 25.17 10.74
CA LEU A 340 12.67 26.54 10.66
C LEU A 340 13.94 26.62 11.51
N ILE A 341 13.87 26.11 12.74
CA ILE A 341 15.02 25.95 13.63
C ILE A 341 14.92 24.56 14.27
N GLY A 342 16.00 23.78 14.25
CA GLY A 342 16.08 22.51 14.96
C GLY A 342 16.63 21.34 14.15
N TRP A 343 16.59 20.16 14.76
CA TRP A 343 17.14 18.94 14.19
C TRP A 343 16.10 18.15 13.39
N ASP A 344 16.48 17.71 12.19
CA ASP A 344 15.80 16.68 11.38
C ASP A 344 16.72 15.45 11.32
N THR A 345 16.24 14.33 11.85
CA THR A 345 17.04 13.11 11.97
C THR A 345 16.31 11.98 11.24
N ASN A 346 16.97 11.36 10.27
CA ASN A 346 16.50 10.13 9.62
C ASN A 346 17.49 8.99 9.88
N SER A 347 17.19 7.78 9.39
CA SER A 347 18.03 6.59 9.61
C SER A 347 19.49 6.72 9.16
N LEU A 348 19.78 7.63 8.23
CA LEU A 348 21.11 7.80 7.65
C LEU A 348 21.83 9.06 8.14
N TYR A 349 21.09 10.12 8.47
CA TYR A 349 21.65 11.45 8.70
C TYR A 349 20.90 12.21 9.80
N LYS A 350 21.67 12.96 10.57
CA LYS A 350 21.19 14.02 11.46
C LYS A 350 21.51 15.38 10.82
N ARG A 351 20.50 16.24 10.70
CA ARG A 351 20.57 17.54 10.03
C ARG A 351 20.10 18.63 10.98
N PHE A 352 20.80 19.76 11.04
CA PHE A 352 20.33 20.95 11.76
C PHE A 352 19.91 22.02 10.78
N TYR A 353 18.80 22.67 11.08
CA TYR A 353 18.26 23.79 10.33
C TYR A 353 18.21 25.04 11.20
N PHE A 354 18.48 26.19 10.59
CA PHE A 354 18.30 27.52 11.18
C PHE A 354 17.76 28.45 10.09
N PHE A 355 16.64 29.13 10.37
CA PHE A 355 15.80 29.80 9.36
C PHE A 355 15.56 28.98 8.08
N GLY A 356 15.32 27.67 8.23
CA GLY A 356 15.04 26.75 7.10
C GLY A 356 16.26 26.39 6.24
N LEU A 357 17.42 27.03 6.47
CA LEU A 357 18.69 26.66 5.86
C LEU A 357 19.31 25.49 6.61
N ARG A 358 19.74 24.47 5.88
CA ARG A 358 20.46 23.33 6.46
C ARG A 358 21.89 23.76 6.77
N LEU A 359 22.16 24.07 8.04
CA LEU A 359 23.50 24.44 8.50
C LEU A 359 24.38 23.23 8.80
N TYR A 360 23.78 22.07 9.04
CA TYR A 360 24.52 20.86 9.39
C TYR A 360 23.91 19.61 8.76
N LYS A 361 24.75 18.66 8.36
CA LYS A 361 24.39 17.29 7.98
C LYS A 361 25.54 16.37 8.35
N ALA A 362 25.29 15.39 9.23
CA ALA A 362 26.23 14.32 9.53
C ALA A 362 25.56 12.96 9.41
N PRO A 363 26.30 11.92 8.97
CA PRO A 363 25.80 10.56 8.99
C PRO A 363 25.59 10.09 10.44
N ILE A 364 24.55 9.30 10.67
CA ILE A 364 24.36 8.60 11.95
C ILE A 364 25.11 7.28 11.81
N LYS A 365 26.13 7.06 12.65
CA LYS A 365 26.77 5.74 12.71
C LYS A 365 25.71 4.72 13.18
N PRO A 366 25.49 3.61 12.46
CA PRO A 366 24.65 2.55 12.99
C PRO A 366 25.21 2.14 14.35
N LYS A 367 24.35 1.97 15.36
CA LYS A 367 24.77 1.34 16.61
C LYS A 367 25.21 -0.09 16.23
N SER A 368 26.50 -0.36 16.42
CA SER A 368 27.15 -1.66 16.23
C SER A 368 26.51 -2.73 17.11
#